data_AF-A0A0F3RKD7-F1
#
_entry.id   AF-A0A0F3RKD7-F1
#
_cell.length_a   1.000
_cell.length_b   1.000
_cell.length_c   1.000
_cell.angle_alpha   90.00
_cell.angle_beta   90.00
_cell.angle_gamma   90.00
#
_symmetry.space_group_name_H-M   'P 1'
#
loop_
_entity.id
_entity.type
_entity.pdbx_description
1 polymer ?
#
loop_
_entity_poly.entity_id
_entity_poly.type
_entity_poly.pdbx_seq_one_letter_code
_entity_poly.pdbx_strand_id
1 'polypeptide(L)' 'MKKCIITVYYLIDNFCKIYQEWERKRLIPSSNQRNRNGKLSLAELLTIVIYFYLSPCKNFKNYYLFVYQVIVE' A
#
# COMPACT_ATOMS: atom_id res chain seq x y z
N MET A 1 -1.67 16.62 -16.83
CA MET A 1 -2.86 15.91 -16.31
C MET A 1 -2.64 15.60 -14.84
N LYS A 2 -3.36 16.25 -13.92
CA LYS A 2 -3.33 15.86 -12.49
C LYS A 2 -3.88 14.44 -12.40
N LYS A 3 -3.02 13.46 -12.10
CA LYS A 3 -3.52 12.14 -11.68
C LYS A 3 -4.17 12.36 -10.32
N CYS A 4 -5.49 12.19 -10.24
CA CYS A 4 -6.20 12.27 -8.96
C CYS A 4 -5.70 11.12 -8.07
N ILE A 5 -4.87 11.44 -7.09
CA ILE A 5 -4.39 10.50 -6.07
C ILE A 5 -5.54 9.76 -5.40
N ILE A 6 -6.68 10.44 -5.22
CA ILE A 6 -7.93 9.87 -4.72
C ILE A 6 -8.41 8.72 -5.60
N THR A 7 -8.41 8.89 -6.93
CA THR A 7 -8.84 7.85 -7.88
C THR A 7 -7.89 6.66 -7.86
N VAL A 8 -6.59 6.92 -7.81
CA VAL A 8 -5.56 5.85 -7.75
C VAL A 8 -5.71 5.06 -6.45
N TYR A 9 -5.83 5.74 -5.32
CA TYR A 9 -6.05 5.11 -4.02
C TYR A 9 -7.35 4.31 -4.00
N TYR A 10 -8.45 4.85 -4.54
CA TYR A 10 -9.73 4.16 -4.63
C TYR A 10 -9.62 2.84 -5.42
N LEU A 11 -8.91 2.84 -6.56
CA LEU A 11 -8.72 1.61 -7.34
C LEU A 11 -7.89 0.59 -6.57
N ILE A 12 -6.83 1.03 -5.89
CA ILE A 12 -5.97 0.18 -5.07
C ILE A 12 -6.75 -0.43 -3.90
N ASP A 13 -7.55 0.36 -3.19
CA ASP A 13 -8.36 -0.10 -2.06
C ASP A 13 -9.37 -1.17 -2.47
N ASN A 14 -10.08 -0.96 -3.58
CA ASN A 14 -10.99 -1.97 -4.12
C ASN A 14 -10.28 -3.25 -4.53
N PHE A 15 -9.11 -3.14 -5.16
CA PHE A 15 -8.28 -4.29 -5.49
C PHE A 15 -7.86 -5.06 -4.23
N CYS A 16 -7.37 -4.37 -3.19
CA CYS A 16 -6.94 -5.00 -1.95
C CYS A 16 -8.07 -5.75 -1.25
N LYS A 17 -9.30 -5.22 -1.25
CA LYS A 17 -10.48 -5.91 -0.68
C LYS A 17 -10.77 -7.23 -1.40
N ILE A 18 -10.76 -7.21 -2.74
CA ILE A 18 -10.97 -8.42 -3.56
C ILE A 18 -9.85 -9.43 -3.30
N TYR A 19 -8.60 -8.96 -3.26
CA TYR A 19 -7.43 -9.78 -3.03
C TYR A 19 -7.47 -10.47 -1.66
N GLN A 20 -7.77 -9.74 -0.58
CA GLN A 20 -7.83 -10.28 0.78
C GLN A 20 -8.92 -11.36 0.93
N GLU A 21 -10.08 -11.16 0.30
CA GLU A 21 -11.14 -12.17 0.32
C GLU A 21 -10.77 -13.42 -0.48
N TRP A 22 -10.05 -13.24 -1.60
CA TRP A 22 -9.48 -14.36 -2.36
C TRP A 22 -8.39 -15.10 -1.58
N GLU A 23 -7.51 -14.38 -0.90
CA GLU A 23 -6.41 -14.91 -0.10
C GLU A 23 -6.96 -15.78 1.03
N ARG A 24 -7.93 -15.24 1.79
CA ARG A 24 -8.60 -15.96 2.89
C ARG A 24 -9.25 -17.27 2.45
N LYS A 25 -9.76 -17.35 1.23
CA LYS A 25 -10.42 -18.55 0.68
C LYS A 25 -9.45 -19.62 0.18
N ARG A 26 -8.21 -19.25 -0.17
CA ARG A 26 -7.24 -20.14 -0.82
C ARG A 26 -6.04 -20.49 0.05
N LEU A 27 -5.85 -19.82 1.17
CA LEU A 27 -4.83 -20.19 2.13
C LEU A 27 -5.16 -21.58 2.71
N ILE A 28 -4.19 -22.48 2.67
CA ILE A 28 -4.26 -23.76 3.37
C ILE A 28 -4.46 -23.42 4.86
N PRO A 29 -5.53 -23.92 5.51
CA PRO A 29 -5.77 -23.62 6.91
C PRO A 29 -4.58 -24.13 7.72
N SER A 30 -3.88 -23.21 8.37
CA SER A 30 -2.79 -23.51 9.29
C SER A 30 -3.18 -23.01 10.66
N SER A 31 -3.09 -23.88 11.67
CA SER A 31 -3.42 -23.57 13.07
C SER A 31 -2.57 -22.45 13.66
N ASN A 32 -1.45 -22.08 13.02
CA ASN A 32 -0.50 -21.08 13.48
C ASN A 32 -0.38 -19.86 12.55
N GLN A 33 -1.44 -19.46 11.85
CA GLN A 33 -1.42 -18.20 11.10
C GLN A 33 -1.43 -16.99 12.03
N ARG A 34 -0.34 -16.22 12.00
CA ARG A 34 -0.21 -14.96 12.73
C ARG A 34 -0.96 -13.85 11.98
N ASN A 35 -2.22 -13.63 12.32
CA ASN A 35 -3.01 -12.52 11.79
C ASN A 35 -2.97 -11.33 12.76
N ARG A 36 -2.04 -10.40 12.57
CA ARG A 36 -1.91 -9.19 13.39
C ARG A 36 -2.26 -7.97 12.56
N ASN A 37 -3.13 -7.13 13.11
CA ASN A 37 -3.45 -5.86 12.47
C ASN A 37 -2.21 -4.95 12.51
N GLY A 38 -1.74 -4.55 11.33
CA GLY A 38 -0.73 -3.52 11.18
C GLY A 38 -1.31 -2.13 11.45
N LYS A 39 -0.44 -1.13 11.60
CA LYS A 39 -0.85 0.29 11.66
C LYS A 39 -1.26 0.85 10.30
N LEU A 40 -0.83 0.20 9.22
CA LEU A 40 -1.15 0.52 7.84
C LEU A 40 -1.98 -0.62 7.26
N SER A 41 -3.05 -0.26 6.57
CA SER A 41 -3.81 -1.16 5.73
C SER A 41 -2.97 -1.60 4.52
N LEU A 42 -3.35 -2.73 3.90
CA LEU A 42 -2.70 -3.23 2.70
C LEU A 42 -2.79 -2.22 1.54
N ALA A 43 -3.91 -1.50 1.43
CA ALA A 43 -4.14 -0.48 0.42
C ALA A 43 -3.17 0.71 0.58
N GLU A 44 -2.99 1.19 1.81
CA GLU A 44 -2.03 2.27 2.10
C GLU A 44 -0.60 1.83 1.79
N LEU A 45 -0.22 0.63 2.23
CA LEU A 45 1.10 0.06 1.94
C LEU A 45 1.35 -0.04 0.43
N LEU A 46 0.40 -0.62 -0.31
CA LEU A 46 0.52 -0.81 -1.75
C LEU A 46 0.58 0.53 -2.49
N THR A 47 -0.19 1.52 -2.04
CA THR A 47 -0.14 2.88 -2.57
C THR A 47 1.25 3.50 -2.37
N ILE A 48 1.79 3.45 -1.15
CA ILE A 48 3.14 3.98 -0.85
C ILE A 48 4.19 3.34 -1.76
N VAL A 49 4.12 2.01 -1.95
CA VAL A 49 5.06 1.25 -2.79
C VAL A 49 4.93 1.61 -4.26
N ILE A 50 3.71 1.73 -4.80
CA ILE A 50 3.50 2.13 -6.20
C ILE A 50 4.04 3.54 -6.44
N TYR A 51 3.76 4.48 -5.54
CA TYR A 51 4.28 5.85 -5.65
C TYR A 51 5.80 5.90 -5.50
N PHE A 52 6.39 5.03 -4.68
CA PHE A 52 7.84 4.87 -4.62
C PHE A 52 8.42 4.43 -5.97
N TYR A 53 7.85 3.41 -6.61
CA TYR A 53 8.32 2.93 -7.92
C TYR A 53 8.13 3.95 -9.05
N LEU A 54 7.12 4.82 -8.95
CA LEU A 54 6.90 5.92 -9.89
C LEU A 54 7.79 7.14 -9.61
N SER A 55 8.41 7.20 -8.44
CA SER A 55 9.30 8.29 -8.04
C SER A 55 10.70 8.12 -8.63
N PRO A 56 11.42 9.21 -8.93
CA PRO A 56 12.83 9.16 -9.34
C PRO A 56 13.79 8.77 -8.20
N CYS A 57 13.29 8.57 -6.98
CA CYS A 57 14.13 8.21 -5.83
C CYS A 57 14.79 6.84 -6.00
N LYS A 58 16.13 6.80 -5.93
CA LYS A 58 16.92 5.57 -6.09
C LYS A 58 16.69 4.52 -5.00
N ASN A 59 16.25 4.93 -3.82
CA ASN A 59 16.01 4.05 -2.69
C ASN A 59 14.85 4.55 -1.82
N PHE A 60 14.28 3.63 -1.05
CA PHE A 60 13.09 3.90 -0.25
C PHE A 60 13.35 4.92 0.87
N LYS A 61 14.56 4.95 1.44
CA LYS A 61 14.93 5.91 2.49
C LYS A 61 14.82 7.35 1.97
N ASN A 62 15.37 7.63 0.79
CA ASN A 62 15.32 8.95 0.18
C ASN A 62 13.88 9.34 -0.21
N TYR A 63 13.10 8.37 -0.70
CA TYR A 63 11.68 8.59 -0.99
C TYR A 63 10.88 8.93 0.27
N TYR A 64 11.09 8.19 1.35
CA TYR A 64 10.39 8.42 2.60
C TYR A 64 10.73 9.80 3.19
N LEU A 65 12.00 10.20 3.17
CA LEU A 65 12.42 11.54 3.60
C LEU A 65 11.79 12.64 2.74
N PHE A 66 11.74 12.46 1.42
CA PHE A 66 11.08 13.39 0.53
C PHE A 66 9.59 13.56 0.86
N VAL A 67 8.86 12.45 1.00
CA VAL A 67 7.43 12.47 1.36
C VAL A 67 7.22 13.12 2.73
N TYR A 68 8.08 12.81 3.70
CA TYR A 68 7.99 13.39 5.04
C TYR A 68 8.19 14.91 5.01
N GLN A 69 9.18 15.40 4.26
CA GLN A 69 9.42 16.84 4.10
C GLN A 69 8.21 17.54 3.48
N VAL A 70 7.60 16.94 2.45
CA VAL A 70 6.43 17.49 1.75
C VAL A 70 5.17 17.49 2.62
N ILE A 71 5.05 16.59 3.60
CA ILE A 71 3.88 16.51 4.49
C ILE A 71 3.99 17.45 5.70
N VAL A 72 5.20 17.81 6.11
CA VAL A 72 5.46 18.65 7.30
C VAL A 72 5.49 20.15 6.97
N GLU A 73 5.60 20.51 5.69
CA GLU A 73 5.40 21.88 5.17
C GLU A 73 3.96 22.11 4.68
#